data_AF-H9BWX5-F1
#
_entry.id   AF-H9BWX5-F1
#
_cell.length_a   1.000
_cell.length_b   1.000
_cell.length_c   1.000
_cell.angle_alpha   90.00
_cell.angle_beta   90.00
_cell.angle_gamma   90.00
#
_symmetry.space_group_name_H-M   'P 1'
#
loop_
_entity.id
_entity.type
_entity.pdbx_description
1 polymer ?
#
loop_
_entity_poly.entity_id
_entity_poly.type
_entity_poly.pdbx_seq_one_letter_code
_entity_poly.pdbx_strand_id
1 'polypeptide(L)' 'MKAKFTTSCISCGAEIKPGKEIAKNNEGNWIHKHCTEDAELP' A
#
# COMPACT_ATOMS: atom_id res chain seq x y z
N MET A 1 1.06 -0.81 -9.08
CA MET A 1 -0.30 -0.75 -9.67
C MET A 1 -0.98 0.52 -9.16
N LYS A 2 -2.06 1.03 -9.78
CA LYS A 2 -2.80 2.19 -9.22
C LYS A 2 -4.07 1.73 -8.52
N ALA A 3 -4.37 2.32 -7.36
CA ALA A 3 -5.61 2.07 -6.66
C ALA A 3 -6.80 2.47 -7.52
N LYS A 4 -7.83 1.63 -7.56
CA LYS A 4 -9.13 1.94 -8.21
C LYS A 4 -10.24 2.18 -7.18
N PHE A 5 -9.92 2.02 -5.91
CA PHE A 5 -10.83 2.08 -4.78
C PHE A 5 -10.14 2.80 -3.63
N THR A 6 -10.94 3.33 -2.71
CA THR A 6 -10.44 3.89 -1.46
C THR A 6 -10.27 2.75 -0.47
N THR A 7 -9.08 2.57 0.11
CA THR A 7 -8.82 1.56 1.15
C THR A 7 -7.85 2.12 2.18
N SER A 8 -7.68 1.45 3.31
CA SER A 8 -6.70 1.84 4.33
C SER A 8 -5.41 1.05 4.13
N CYS A 9 -4.26 1.74 4.11
CA CYS A 9 -2.96 1.08 4.09
C CYS A 9 -2.68 0.46 5.46
N ILE A 10 -2.59 -0.86 5.55
CA ILE A 10 -2.29 -1.55 6.81
C ILE A 10 -0.87 -1.26 7.34
N SER A 11 0.06 -0.89 6.46
CA SER A 11 1.47 -0.65 6.84
C SER A 11 1.69 0.72 7.50
N CYS A 12 1.01 1.78 7.04
CA CYS A 12 1.18 3.13 7.60
C CYS A 12 -0.10 3.72 8.22
N GLY A 13 -1.23 3.01 8.14
CA GLY A 13 -2.53 3.50 8.60
C GLY A 13 -3.16 4.58 7.73
N ALA A 14 -2.47 5.09 6.70
CA ALA A 14 -2.98 6.15 5.85
C ALA A 14 -3.97 5.64 4.79
N GLU A 15 -4.91 6.50 4.38
CA GLU A 15 -5.89 6.18 3.35
C GLU A 15 -5.26 6.16 1.95
N ILE A 16 -5.40 5.03 1.28
CA ILE A 16 -5.13 4.82 -0.13
C ILE A 16 -6.33 5.36 -0.92
N LYS A 17 -6.10 6.42 -1.68
CA LYS A 17 -7.11 6.98 -2.59
C LYS A 17 -6.97 6.40 -4.00
N PRO A 18 -8.07 6.28 -4.76
CA PRO A 18 -8.01 5.88 -6.17
C PRO A 18 -7.07 6.81 -6.96
N GLY A 19 -6.23 6.23 -7.81
CA GLY A 19 -5.19 6.92 -8.57
C GLY A 19 -3.81 6.95 -7.90
N LYS A 20 -3.71 6.65 -6.60
CA LYS A 20 -2.41 6.50 -5.90
C LYS A 20 -1.75 5.18 -6.23
N GLU A 21 -0.41 5.15 -6.15
CA GLU A 21 0.36 3.92 -6.35
C GLU A 21 0.23 2.98 -5.15
N ILE A 22 -0.18 1.75 -5.44
CA ILE A 22 -0.30 0.66 -4.48
C ILE A 22 0.46 -0.58 -4.94
N ALA A 23 0.83 -1.38 -3.96
CA ALA A 23 1.44 -2.69 -4.09
C ALA A 23 0.68 -3.68 -3.22
N LYS A 24 0.79 -4.96 -3.56
CA LYS A 24 0.23 -6.04 -2.78
C LYS A 24 1.35 -6.58 -1.89
N ASN A 25 1.15 -6.59 -0.57
CA ASN A 25 2.13 -7.15 0.36
C ASN A 25 2.13 -8.70 0.31
N ASN A 26 3.03 -9.32 1.07
CA ASN A 26 3.16 -10.78 1.12
C ASN A 26 1.90 -11.49 1.67
N GLU A 27 1.14 -10.82 2.53
CA GLU A 27 -0.15 -11.32 3.04
C GLU A 27 -1.31 -11.15 2.05
N GLY A 28 -1.06 -10.52 0.90
CA GLY A 28 -2.07 -10.27 -0.11
C GLY A 28 -2.92 -9.00 0.12
N ASN A 29 -2.55 -8.17 1.10
CA ASN A 29 -3.17 -6.89 1.40
C ASN A 29 -2.63 -5.76 0.51
N TRP A 30 -3.50 -4.81 0.16
CA TRP A 30 -3.12 -3.62 -0.60
C TRP A 30 -2.53 -2.57 0.32
N ILE A 31 -1.29 -2.18 0.04
CA ILE A 31 -0.56 -1.12 0.75
C ILE A 31 -0.03 -0.10 -0.26
N HIS A 32 0.42 1.06 0.21
CA HIS A 32 1.12 1.99 -0.67
C HIS A 32 2.35 1.33 -1.27
N LYS A 33 2.71 1.71 -2.49
CA LYS A 33 3.92 1.20 -3.12
C LYS A 33 5.18 1.55 -2.32
N HIS A 34 5.27 2.73 -1.71
CA HIS A 34 6.41 3.02 -0.82
C HIS A 34 6.39 2.15 0.46
N CYS A 35 5.20 1.81 0.97
CA CYS A 35 5.08 0.96 2.17
C CYS A 35 5.54 -0.48 1.95
N THR A 36 5.64 -0.96 0.69
CA THR A 36 6.24 -2.26 0.42
C THR A 36 7.76 -2.22 0.39
N GLU A 37 8.36 -1.05 0.19
CA GLU A 37 9.82 -0.86 0.15
C GLU A 37 10.39 -0.56 1.56
N ASP A 38 9.62 0.10 2.43
CA ASP A 38 9.98 0.34 3.85
C ASP A 38 10.06 -0.95 4.71
N ALA A 39 9.63 -2.10 4.20
CA ALA A 39 9.72 -3.37 4.92
C ALA A 39 11.15 -3.97 4.94
N GLU A 40 12.11 -3.34 4.26
CA GLU A 40 13.45 -3.89 4.00
C GLU A 40 14.59 -3.07 4.61
N LEU A 41 14.36 -2.35 5.71
CA LEU A 41 15.47 -1.72 6.46
C LEU A 41 15.74 -2.47 7.79
N PRO A 42 16.96 -3.00 7.99
CA PRO A 42 17.36 -3.84 9.12
C PRO A 42 17.50 -3.10 10.45
#